data_AF-A0A962PUK1-F1
#
_entry.id   AF-A0A962PUK1-F1
#
_cell.length_a   1.000
_cell.length_b   1.000
_cell.length_c   1.000
_cell.angle_alpha   90.00
_cell.angle_beta   90.00
_cell.angle_gamma   90.00
#
_symmetry.space_group_name_H-M   'P 1'
#
loop_
_entity.id
_entity.type
_entity.pdbx_description
1 polymer ?
#
loop_
_entity_poly.entity_id
_entity_poly.type
_entity_poly.pdbx_seq_one_letter_code
_entity_poly.pdbx_strand_id
1 'polypeptide(L)'
;MKSCDSRLRQRGVALVVALLFLLVVTVISVIAASNSALGLKMSANMADSYDSFQSAEAGIVAALALAETANDPFDGDDTPDPFAAFNNANHPLRALNDGSASVDVDIFITNAATACPRSATGSSVGLFDCDFYRIASEHEVAKKARTRVDLGVVKTIIGGGTP
;
A
#
# COMPACT_ATOMS: atom_id res chain seq x y z
N MET A 1 79.16 -21.59 22.66
CA MET A 1 78.54 -20.38 22.05
C MET A 1 77.84 -20.78 20.76
N LYS A 2 76.53 -21.08 20.78
CA LYS A 2 75.73 -21.24 19.55
C LYS A 2 74.23 -21.28 19.88
N SER A 3 73.59 -20.12 20.01
CA SER A 3 72.13 -19.99 19.85
C SER A 3 71.71 -18.52 19.80
N CYS A 4 71.64 -17.94 18.60
CA CYS A 4 70.95 -16.66 18.39
C CYS A 4 70.70 -16.41 16.89
N ASP A 5 69.96 -17.30 16.22
CA ASP A 5 69.54 -17.07 14.82
C ASP A 5 68.19 -17.72 14.47
N SER A 6 67.26 -17.77 15.44
CA SER A 6 65.90 -18.32 15.24
C SER A 6 64.80 -17.27 15.42
N ARG A 7 65.03 -16.18 16.15
CA ARG A 7 64.01 -15.13 16.41
C ARG A 7 63.68 -14.26 15.20
N LEU A 8 64.66 -13.99 14.34
CA LEU A 8 64.45 -13.17 13.13
C LEU A 8 63.61 -13.90 12.07
N ARG A 9 63.79 -15.22 11.94
CA ARG A 9 63.04 -16.06 10.99
C ARG A 9 61.60 -16.34 11.42
N GLN A 10 61.31 -16.35 12.73
CA GLN A 10 59.97 -16.50 13.28
C GLN A 10 59.10 -15.23 13.14
N ARG A 11 59.71 -14.03 13.05
CA ARG A 11 59.01 -12.75 12.93
C ARG A 11 58.21 -12.61 11.62
N GLY A 12 58.75 -13.11 10.51
CA GLY A 12 58.05 -13.08 9.21
C GLY A 12 56.83 -13.99 9.18
N VAL A 13 56.96 -15.20 9.74
CA VAL A 13 55.86 -16.17 9.82
C VAL A 13 54.72 -15.65 10.69
N ALA A 14 55.03 -15.02 11.82
CA ALA A 14 54.02 -14.42 12.69
C ALA A 14 53.21 -13.32 11.99
N LEU A 15 53.86 -12.51 11.15
CA LEU A 15 53.20 -11.44 10.41
C LEU A 15 52.28 -11.99 9.30
N VAL A 16 52.73 -13.03 8.59
CA VAL A 16 51.90 -13.72 7.58
C VAL A 16 50.67 -14.35 8.22
N VAL A 17 50.83 -15.03 9.37
CA VAL A 17 49.72 -15.63 10.10
C VAL A 17 48.74 -14.56 10.60
N ALA A 18 49.25 -13.44 11.13
CA ALA A 18 48.41 -12.31 11.55
C ALA A 18 47.61 -11.70 10.38
N LEU A 19 48.22 -11.56 9.21
CA LEU A 19 47.55 -11.08 8.00
C LEU A 19 46.48 -12.06 7.51
N LEU A 20 46.76 -13.37 7.54
CA LEU A 20 45.75 -14.38 7.19
C LEU A 20 44.55 -14.34 8.14
N PHE A 21 44.78 -14.23 9.45
CA PHE A 21 43.69 -14.07 10.41
C PHE A 21 42.91 -12.78 10.19
N LEU A 22 43.58 -11.64 9.97
CA LEU A 22 42.91 -10.39 9.63
C LEU A 22 42.09 -10.50 8.35
N LEU A 23 42.62 -11.16 7.32
CA LEU A 23 41.91 -11.39 6.06
C LEU A 23 40.64 -12.24 6.28
N VAL A 24 40.74 -13.32 7.03
CA VAL A 24 39.56 -14.17 7.33
C VAL A 24 38.52 -13.38 8.12
N VAL A 25 38.93 -12.66 9.16
CA VAL A 25 38.01 -11.84 9.98
C VAL A 25 37.34 -10.77 9.14
N THR A 26 38.10 -10.03 8.32
CA THR A 26 37.53 -8.98 7.45
C THR A 26 36.53 -9.54 6.45
N VAL A 27 36.82 -10.68 5.82
CA VAL A 27 35.86 -11.33 4.89
C VAL A 27 34.57 -11.71 5.62
N ILE A 28 34.66 -12.33 6.80
CA ILE A 28 33.48 -12.70 7.59
C ILE A 28 32.68 -11.44 7.99
N SER A 29 33.36 -10.39 8.45
CA SER A 29 32.71 -9.12 8.82
C SER A 29 32.01 -8.46 7.64
N VAL A 30 32.64 -8.42 6.45
CA VAL A 30 32.05 -7.85 5.24
C VAL A 30 30.81 -8.65 4.81
N ILE A 31 30.87 -9.98 4.83
CA ILE A 31 29.72 -10.82 4.51
C ILE A 31 28.57 -10.55 5.48
N ALA A 32 28.84 -10.51 6.78
CA ALA A 32 27.84 -10.20 7.80
C ALA A 32 27.19 -8.82 7.58
N ALA A 33 28.00 -7.79 7.32
CA ALA A 33 27.50 -6.44 7.05
C ALA A 33 26.68 -6.37 5.75
N SER A 34 27.10 -7.10 4.70
CA SER A 34 26.38 -7.14 3.43
C SER A 34 25.00 -7.77 3.55
N ASN A 35 24.87 -8.86 4.32
CA ASN A 35 23.59 -9.51 4.59
C ASN A 35 22.66 -8.60 5.39
N SER A 36 23.18 -7.89 6.39
CA SER A 36 22.40 -6.90 7.15
C SER A 36 21.89 -5.76 6.25
N ALA A 37 22.72 -5.28 5.32
CA ALA A 37 22.32 -4.24 4.38
C ALA A 37 21.22 -4.72 3.42
N LEU A 38 21.27 -5.98 2.97
CA LEU A 38 20.21 -6.59 2.16
C LEU A 38 18.91 -6.74 2.96
N GLY A 39 18.99 -7.23 4.20
CA GLY A 39 17.83 -7.36 5.09
C GLY A 39 17.15 -6.02 5.38
N LEU A 40 17.95 -4.96 5.60
CA LEU A 40 17.40 -3.61 5.80
C LEU A 40 16.68 -3.09 4.56
N LYS A 41 17.22 -3.32 3.36
CA LYS A 41 16.56 -2.94 2.10
C LYS A 41 15.24 -3.69 1.91
N MET A 42 15.21 -4.99 2.17
CA MET A 42 13.97 -5.77 2.10
C MET A 42 12.93 -5.28 3.10
N SER A 43 13.35 -5.01 4.34
CA SER A 43 12.47 -4.45 5.38
C SER A 43 11.92 -3.07 4.98
N ALA A 44 12.76 -2.20 4.42
CA ALA A 44 12.34 -0.89 3.94
C ALA A 44 11.34 -1.00 2.79
N ASN A 45 11.59 -1.86 1.79
CA ASN A 45 10.66 -2.08 0.68
C ASN A 45 9.31 -2.63 1.16
N MET A 46 9.33 -3.52 2.16
CA MET A 46 8.12 -4.09 2.74
C MET A 46 7.32 -3.03 3.52
N ALA A 47 7.99 -2.22 4.35
CA ALA A 47 7.36 -1.14 5.08
C ALA A 47 6.73 -0.10 4.13
N ASP A 48 7.43 0.25 3.06
CA ASP A 48 6.93 1.16 2.01
C ASP A 48 5.72 0.59 1.27
N SER A 49 5.71 -0.73 0.99
CA SER A 49 4.55 -1.41 0.41
C SER A 49 3.34 -1.39 1.35
N TYR A 50 3.54 -1.56 2.66
CA TYR A 50 2.46 -1.49 3.64
C TYR A 50 1.92 -0.07 3.82
N ASP A 51 2.77 0.95 3.85
CA ASP A 51 2.37 2.36 3.93
C ASP A 51 1.55 2.76 2.70
N SER A 52 1.98 2.32 1.51
CA SER A 52 1.24 2.52 0.27
C SER A 52 -0.11 1.81 0.26
N PHE A 53 -0.19 0.57 0.74
CA PHE A 53 -1.45 -0.16 0.85
C PHE A 53 -2.42 0.51 1.84
N GLN A 54 -1.94 0.90 3.02
CA GLN A 54 -2.77 1.58 4.03
C GLN A 54 -3.29 2.93 3.51
N SER A 55 -2.47 3.66 2.75
CA SER A 55 -2.89 4.92 2.13
C SER A 55 -3.98 4.71 1.08
N ALA A 56 -3.87 3.69 0.23
CA ALA A 56 -4.92 3.32 -0.71
C ALA A 56 -6.21 2.82 -0.01
N GLU A 57 -6.09 2.04 1.06
CA GLU A 57 -7.25 1.62 1.85
C GLU A 57 -7.96 2.82 2.51
N ALA A 58 -7.19 3.80 3.00
CA ALA A 58 -7.75 5.03 3.54
C ALA A 58 -8.59 5.80 2.52
N GLY A 59 -8.21 5.79 1.23
CA GLY A 59 -8.99 6.36 0.14
C GLY A 59 -10.36 5.70 -0.01
N ILE A 60 -10.41 4.36 0.03
CA ILE A 60 -11.67 3.60 -0.03
C ILE A 60 -12.54 3.92 1.20
N VAL A 61 -11.97 3.86 2.40
CA VAL A 61 -12.71 4.13 3.64
C VAL A 61 -13.23 5.56 3.66
N ALA A 62 -12.44 6.53 3.20
CA ALA A 62 -12.87 7.91 3.06
C ALA A 62 -14.03 8.05 2.08
N ALA A 63 -13.98 7.40 0.91
CA ALA A 63 -15.07 7.43 -0.06
C ALA A 63 -16.36 6.82 0.50
N LEU A 64 -16.27 5.71 1.24
CA LEU A 64 -17.43 5.12 1.93
C LEU A 64 -18.00 6.07 2.99
N ALA A 65 -17.16 6.85 3.67
CA ALA A 65 -17.61 7.79 4.69
C ALA A 65 -18.42 8.97 4.11
N LEU A 66 -18.36 9.20 2.79
CA LEU A 66 -19.21 10.19 2.12
C LEU A 66 -20.60 9.64 1.77
N ALA A 67 -20.83 8.32 1.85
CA ALA A 67 -22.14 7.75 1.61
C ALA A 67 -23.19 8.37 2.54
N GLU A 68 -24.38 8.68 2.01
CA GLU A 68 -25.48 9.33 2.72
C GLU A 68 -25.19 10.76 3.23
N THR A 69 -24.09 11.38 2.80
CA THR A 69 -23.79 12.79 3.08
C THR A 69 -24.24 13.70 1.92
N ALA A 70 -24.04 15.02 2.06
CA ALA A 70 -24.31 15.98 0.98
C ALA A 70 -23.41 15.79 -0.25
N ASN A 71 -22.27 15.09 -0.10
CA ASN A 71 -21.31 14.81 -1.16
C ASN A 71 -21.28 13.31 -1.48
N ASP A 72 -22.41 12.62 -1.35
CA ASP A 72 -22.52 11.18 -1.63
C ASP A 72 -22.17 10.88 -3.11
N PRO A 73 -21.09 10.13 -3.39
CA PRO A 73 -20.65 9.85 -4.76
C PRO A 73 -21.34 8.62 -5.39
N PHE A 74 -22.31 8.01 -4.69
CA PHE A 74 -23.06 6.85 -5.17
C PHE A 74 -24.44 7.29 -5.70
N ASP A 75 -24.45 8.10 -6.75
CA ASP A 75 -25.65 8.78 -7.27
C ASP A 75 -26.21 8.17 -8.57
N GLY A 76 -25.61 7.09 -9.07
CA GLY A 76 -26.02 6.39 -10.28
C GLY A 76 -25.07 6.59 -11.47
N ASP A 77 -24.00 7.38 -11.30
CA ASP A 77 -23.02 7.68 -12.35
C ASP A 77 -21.57 7.41 -11.88
N ASP A 78 -20.63 7.48 -12.82
CA ASP A 78 -19.20 7.48 -12.51
C ASP A 78 -18.80 8.80 -11.84
N THR A 79 -18.16 8.73 -10.69
CA THR A 79 -17.66 9.90 -9.94
C THR A 79 -16.13 9.86 -9.89
N PRO A 80 -15.44 10.58 -10.79
CA PRO A 80 -14.01 10.81 -10.67
C PRO A 80 -13.74 11.84 -9.56
N ASP A 81 -12.72 11.60 -8.73
CA ASP A 81 -12.37 12.41 -7.55
C ASP A 81 -13.60 12.79 -6.67
N PRO A 82 -14.11 11.85 -5.85
CA PRO A 82 -15.22 12.12 -4.95
C PRO A 82 -14.87 13.16 -3.86
N PHE A 83 -13.61 13.60 -3.78
CA PHE A 83 -13.14 14.58 -2.81
C PHE A 83 -12.95 15.99 -3.41
N ALA A 84 -13.31 16.21 -4.68
CA ALA A 84 -13.16 17.50 -5.36
C ALA A 84 -13.83 18.68 -4.61
N ALA A 85 -14.87 18.42 -3.82
CA ALA A 85 -15.57 19.42 -3.01
C ALA A 85 -14.79 19.86 -1.74
N PHE A 86 -13.72 19.15 -1.37
CA PHE A 86 -12.97 19.40 -0.14
C PHE A 86 -11.69 20.18 -0.43
N ASN A 87 -11.40 21.17 0.43
CA ASN A 87 -10.10 21.84 0.42
C ASN A 87 -9.07 21.04 1.23
N ASN A 88 -7.78 21.39 1.09
CA ASN A 88 -6.68 20.72 1.80
C ASN A 88 -6.82 20.72 3.34
N ALA A 89 -7.53 21.70 3.92
CA ALA A 89 -7.71 21.77 5.37
C ALA A 89 -8.75 20.77 5.89
N ASN A 90 -9.76 20.45 5.09
CA ASN A 90 -10.89 19.59 5.45
C ASN A 90 -10.92 18.27 4.66
N HIS A 91 -9.90 18.01 3.85
CA HIS A 91 -9.80 16.79 3.06
C HIS A 91 -9.80 15.54 3.95
N PRO A 92 -10.62 14.51 3.68
CA PRO A 92 -10.64 13.28 4.48
C PRO A 92 -9.26 12.62 4.63
N LEU A 93 -8.44 12.70 3.58
CA LEU A 93 -7.07 12.17 3.52
C LEU A 93 -5.97 13.15 3.97
N ARG A 94 -6.31 14.26 4.63
CA ARG A 94 -5.32 15.29 5.03
C ARG A 94 -4.23 14.79 5.99
N ALA A 95 -4.49 13.69 6.70
CA ALA A 95 -3.62 13.13 7.72
C ALA A 95 -2.69 12.01 7.18
N LEU A 96 -2.71 11.74 5.88
CA LEU A 96 -1.75 10.82 5.26
C LEU A 96 -0.33 11.38 5.32
N ASN A 97 0.64 10.49 5.47
CA ASN A 97 2.06 10.84 5.55
C ASN A 97 2.55 11.59 4.30
N ASP A 98 2.04 11.21 3.12
CA ASP A 98 2.41 11.78 1.83
C ASP A 98 1.44 12.87 1.33
N GLY A 99 0.47 13.25 2.17
CA GLY A 99 -0.57 14.23 1.86
C GLY A 99 -1.78 13.64 1.12
N SER A 100 -2.82 14.45 0.94
CA SER A 100 -4.07 13.98 0.31
C SER A 100 -3.94 13.70 -1.19
N ALA A 101 -3.00 14.37 -1.87
CA ALA A 101 -2.79 14.22 -3.31
C ALA A 101 -1.97 12.96 -3.67
N SER A 102 -1.49 12.19 -2.70
CA SER A 102 -0.78 10.94 -2.95
C SER A 102 -1.71 9.77 -3.27
N VAL A 103 -3.01 9.94 -3.01
CA VAL A 103 -4.04 8.93 -3.24
C VAL A 103 -5.05 9.47 -4.23
N ASP A 104 -5.20 8.76 -5.33
CA ASP A 104 -6.24 8.97 -6.32
C ASP A 104 -7.41 8.02 -6.02
N VAL A 105 -8.65 8.51 -6.10
CA VAL A 105 -9.85 7.71 -5.85
C VAL A 105 -10.88 7.97 -6.93
N ASP A 106 -11.32 6.89 -7.57
CA ASP A 106 -12.35 6.91 -8.59
C ASP A 106 -13.46 5.93 -8.24
N ILE A 107 -14.71 6.34 -8.50
CA ILE A 107 -15.88 5.48 -8.32
C ILE A 107 -16.50 5.24 -9.69
N PHE A 108 -16.62 3.97 -10.03
CA PHE A 108 -17.19 3.52 -11.30
C PHE A 108 -18.50 2.78 -11.06
N ILE A 109 -19.57 3.18 -11.74
CA ILE A 109 -20.77 2.37 -11.78
C ILE A 109 -20.55 1.18 -12.72
N THR A 110 -20.77 -0.02 -12.19
CA THR A 110 -20.64 -1.27 -12.94
C THR A 110 -21.97 -1.71 -13.50
N ASN A 111 -23.05 -1.59 -12.71
CA ASN A 111 -24.42 -1.84 -13.14
C ASN A 111 -25.35 -0.89 -12.39
N ALA A 112 -26.28 -0.25 -13.10
CA ALA A 112 -27.31 0.59 -12.50
C ALA A 112 -28.66 -0.14 -12.46
N ALA A 113 -29.51 0.21 -11.51
CA ALA A 113 -30.92 -0.18 -11.44
C ALA A 113 -31.18 -1.68 -11.71
N THR A 114 -30.35 -2.55 -11.13
CA THR A 114 -30.46 -4.01 -11.34
C THR A 114 -31.14 -4.68 -10.16
N ALA A 115 -31.87 -5.78 -10.39
CA ALA A 115 -32.48 -6.55 -9.32
C ALA A 115 -31.44 -6.93 -8.25
N CYS A 116 -31.73 -6.59 -6.99
CA CYS A 116 -30.83 -6.89 -5.88
C CYS A 116 -30.65 -8.41 -5.69
N PRO A 117 -29.44 -8.91 -5.32
CA PRO A 117 -29.15 -10.35 -5.18
C PRO A 117 -30.03 -11.13 -4.18
N ARG A 118 -30.93 -10.47 -3.45
CA ARG A 118 -31.72 -11.05 -2.36
C ARG A 118 -33.21 -11.25 -2.69
N SER A 119 -33.70 -11.01 -3.91
CA SER A 119 -35.12 -11.26 -4.20
C SER A 119 -35.45 -11.42 -5.68
N ALA A 120 -35.62 -12.68 -6.13
CA ALA A 120 -36.35 -12.99 -7.36
C ALA A 120 -37.86 -13.25 -7.12
N THR A 121 -38.29 -13.41 -5.85
CA THR A 121 -39.65 -13.86 -5.50
C THR A 121 -40.25 -13.21 -4.24
N GLY A 122 -39.65 -12.14 -3.71
CA GLY A 122 -40.20 -11.38 -2.58
C GLY A 122 -41.34 -10.45 -2.99
N SER A 123 -42.22 -10.07 -2.06
CA SER A 123 -43.31 -9.11 -2.31
C SER A 123 -42.84 -7.70 -2.70
N SER A 124 -41.54 -7.43 -2.59
CA SER A 124 -40.91 -6.14 -2.89
C SER A 124 -40.07 -6.16 -4.18
N VAL A 125 -40.20 -7.17 -5.04
CA VAL A 125 -39.57 -7.18 -6.37
C VAL A 125 -40.07 -5.96 -7.17
N GLY A 126 -39.15 -5.16 -7.70
CA GLY A 126 -39.45 -3.93 -8.45
C GLY A 126 -39.66 -2.67 -7.59
N LEU A 127 -39.69 -2.78 -6.25
CA LEU A 127 -39.71 -1.62 -5.35
C LEU A 127 -38.29 -1.12 -5.00
N PHE A 128 -37.31 -2.02 -5.03
CA PHE A 128 -35.91 -1.71 -4.76
C PHE A 128 -35.02 -2.30 -5.84
N ASP A 129 -34.19 -1.44 -6.42
CA ASP A 129 -33.12 -1.84 -7.33
C ASP A 129 -31.76 -1.61 -6.65
N CYS A 130 -30.72 -2.19 -7.22
CA CYS A 130 -29.36 -2.10 -6.71
C CYS A 130 -28.45 -1.52 -7.79
N ASP A 131 -27.65 -0.53 -7.38
CA ASP A 131 -26.51 -0.05 -8.12
C ASP A 131 -25.25 -0.72 -7.59
N PHE A 132 -24.41 -1.19 -8.50
CA PHE A 132 -23.14 -1.83 -8.22
C PHE A 132 -22.04 -0.86 -8.60
N TYR A 133 -21.20 -0.51 -7.63
CA TYR A 133 -20.07 0.38 -7.82
C TYR A 133 -18.76 -0.37 -7.61
N ARG A 134 -17.72 0.05 -8.32
CA ARG A 134 -16.33 -0.30 -8.05
C ARG A 134 -15.60 0.98 -7.65
N ILE A 135 -15.09 1.00 -6.43
CA ILE A 135 -14.21 2.05 -5.95
C ILE A 135 -12.80 1.60 -6.24
N ALA A 136 -12.05 2.37 -7.01
CA ALA A 136 -10.63 2.20 -7.21
C ALA A 136 -9.91 3.26 -6.38
N SER A 137 -8.99 2.86 -5.51
CA SER A 137 -8.09 3.78 -4.82
C SER A 137 -6.65 3.40 -5.09
N GLU A 138 -5.85 4.40 -5.44
CA GLU A 138 -4.50 4.22 -5.88
C GLU A 138 -3.55 5.17 -5.17
N HIS A 139 -2.57 4.62 -4.47
CA HIS A 139 -1.49 5.40 -3.88
C HIS A 139 -0.28 5.41 -4.82
N GLU A 140 0.12 6.59 -5.27
CA GLU A 140 1.29 6.78 -6.13
C GLU A 140 2.15 7.95 -5.66
N VAL A 141 3.38 7.65 -5.26
CA VAL A 141 4.39 8.64 -4.87
C VAL A 141 5.72 8.30 -5.53
N ALA A 142 6.40 9.31 -6.06
CA ALA A 142 7.69 9.12 -6.72
C ALA A 142 8.70 8.44 -5.80
N LYS A 143 9.29 7.34 -6.28
CA LYS A 143 10.29 6.52 -5.56
C LYS A 143 9.77 5.72 -4.35
N LYS A 144 8.45 5.57 -4.22
CA LYS A 144 7.80 4.65 -3.28
C LYS A 144 7.08 3.53 -4.01
N ALA A 145 6.62 2.55 -3.26
CA ALA A 145 5.72 1.51 -3.71
C ALA A 145 4.41 2.13 -4.21
N ARG A 146 3.90 1.59 -5.31
CA ARG A 146 2.59 1.92 -5.87
C ARG A 146 1.63 0.80 -5.53
N THR A 147 0.47 1.18 -5.00
CA THR A 147 -0.56 0.21 -4.63
C THR A 147 -1.91 0.69 -5.11
N ARG A 148 -2.68 -0.24 -5.67
CA ARG A 148 -4.07 -0.03 -6.07
C ARG A 148 -4.94 -1.05 -5.37
N VAL A 149 -6.04 -0.59 -4.79
CA VAL A 149 -7.06 -1.41 -4.14
C VAL A 149 -8.38 -1.11 -4.82
N ASP A 150 -9.08 -2.16 -5.24
CA ASP A 150 -10.43 -2.05 -5.80
C ASP A 150 -11.42 -2.71 -4.83
N LEU A 151 -12.51 -2.02 -4.51
CA LEU A 151 -13.61 -2.53 -3.68
C LEU A 151 -14.94 -2.46 -4.43
N GLY A 152 -15.68 -3.56 -4.44
CA GLY A 152 -17.07 -3.59 -4.92
C GLY A 152 -18.04 -3.19 -3.82
N VAL A 153 -18.93 -2.24 -4.12
CA VAL A 153 -19.98 -1.75 -3.20
C VAL A 153 -21.33 -1.86 -3.88
N VAL A 154 -22.39 -2.10 -3.10
CA VAL A 154 -23.77 -2.17 -3.59
C VAL A 154 -24.61 -1.17 -2.81
N LYS A 155 -25.31 -0.28 -3.52
CA LYS A 155 -26.27 0.65 -2.93
C LYS A 155 -27.68 0.27 -3.37
N THR A 156 -28.59 0.19 -2.42
CA THR A 156 -30.02 -0.02 -2.70
C THR A 156 -30.67 1.32 -3.02
N ILE A 157 -31.37 1.39 -4.14
CA ILE A 157 -32.14 2.55 -4.59
C ILE A 157 -33.62 2.18 -4.71
N ILE A 158 -34.49 3.18 -4.72
CA ILE A 158 -35.92 2.97 -5.00
C ILE A 158 -36.04 2.62 -6.48
N GLY A 159 -36.62 1.46 -6.77
CA GLY A 159 -36.79 0.98 -8.13
C GLY A 159 -37.81 1.82 -8.90
N GLY A 160 -37.64 1.87 -10.23
CA GLY A 160 -38.49 2.66 -11.12
C GLY A 160 -39.96 2.21 -11.19
N GLY A 161 -40.31 1.09 -10.55
CA GLY A 161 -41.69 0.66 -10.36
C GLY A 161 -42.46 0.52 -11.67
N THR A 162 -41.99 -0.32 -12.60
CA THR A 162 -42.91 -0.86 -13.61
C THR A 162 -43.54 -2.14 -13.05
N PRO A 163 -44.88 -2.19 -12.89
CA PRO A 163 -45.59 -3.37 -12.41
C PRO A 163 -45.44 -4.59 -13.35
#